data_AF-A0A968Y393-F1
#
_entry.id   AF-A0A968Y393-F1
#
_cell.length_a   1.000
_cell.length_b   1.000
_cell.length_c   1.000
_cell.angle_alpha   90.00
_cell.angle_beta   90.00
_cell.angle_gamma   90.00
#
_symmetry.space_group_name_H-M   'P 1'
#
loop_
_entity.id
_entity.type
_entity.pdbx_description
1 polymer ?
#
loop_
_entity_poly.entity_id
_entity_poly.type
_entity_poly.pdbx_seq_one_letter_code
_entity_poly.pdbx_strand_id
1 'polypeptide(L)'
;MNETIKNAGLIFMKVGLHAQESIEDIIQRKQREFEETGSIFWGYGGNTCHPLHMVQPFAKEVEASGNQVLIVMHKMNSKHAALPEIAKEYCDDGVSWQPIPKGIEVRGSRFALVLDELRPKEFDLNLGELQVGVGPSRGRTADKYLRGQADKGCFLYKPSERSIEENEPIVKHIDLVARVKAPYAVFLRD
;
A
#
# COMPACT_ATOMS: atom_id res chain seq x y z
N MET A 1 4.05 5.15 -18.33
CA MET A 1 3.76 5.53 -16.93
C MET A 1 3.81 7.05 -16.79
N ASN A 2 2.79 7.67 -16.19
CA ASN A 2 2.67 9.13 -16.05
C ASN A 2 3.71 9.69 -15.05
N GLU A 3 4.22 10.91 -15.28
CA GLU A 3 5.17 11.63 -14.40
C GLU A 3 4.72 11.71 -12.94
N THR A 4 3.41 11.86 -12.70
CA THR A 4 2.87 11.86 -11.33
C THR A 4 3.23 10.60 -10.54
N ILE A 5 3.26 9.42 -11.20
CA ILE A 5 3.63 8.16 -10.56
C ILE A 5 5.15 8.06 -10.38
N LYS A 6 5.93 8.57 -11.34
CA LYS A 6 7.39 8.56 -11.27
C LYS A 6 7.94 9.47 -10.17
N ASN A 7 7.28 10.60 -9.92
CA ASN A 7 7.70 11.54 -8.87
C ASN A 7 7.16 11.16 -7.48
N ALA A 8 6.16 10.27 -7.41
CA ALA A 8 5.57 9.84 -6.15
C ALA A 8 6.48 8.86 -5.38
N GLY A 9 6.32 8.85 -4.07
CA GLY A 9 6.68 7.70 -3.25
C GLY A 9 5.65 6.58 -3.45
N LEU A 10 6.09 5.37 -3.76
CA LEU A 10 5.19 4.25 -4.06
C LEU A 10 5.16 3.24 -2.92
N ILE A 11 3.98 2.96 -2.39
CA ILE A 11 3.74 1.75 -1.59
C ILE A 11 3.19 0.69 -2.54
N PHE A 12 4.00 -0.30 -2.90
CA PHE A 12 3.53 -1.42 -3.71
C PHE A 12 2.95 -2.50 -2.81
N MET A 13 1.81 -3.08 -3.18
CA MET A 13 1.23 -4.25 -2.51
C MET A 13 0.72 -5.28 -3.52
N LYS A 14 1.04 -6.56 -3.27
CA LYS A 14 0.33 -7.69 -3.88
C LYS A 14 -0.98 -7.87 -3.12
N VAL A 15 -2.10 -7.81 -3.81
CA VAL A 15 -3.43 -7.90 -3.20
C VAL A 15 -4.07 -9.21 -3.61
N GLY A 16 -4.42 -10.02 -2.62
CA GLY A 16 -5.25 -11.21 -2.81
C GLY A 16 -6.73 -10.86 -2.80
N LEU A 17 -7.55 -11.70 -3.43
CA LEU A 17 -9.01 -11.66 -3.24
C LEU A 17 -9.33 -12.04 -1.80
N HIS A 18 -9.37 -11.04 -0.92
CA HIS A 18 -9.91 -11.22 0.42
C HIS A 18 -11.43 -11.43 0.30
N ALA A 19 -11.92 -12.53 0.87
CA ALA A 19 -13.35 -12.75 1.13
C ALA A 19 -14.29 -13.03 -0.07
N GLN A 20 -13.82 -13.65 -1.16
CA GLN A 20 -14.67 -14.00 -2.33
C GLN A 20 -15.39 -12.79 -2.97
N GLU A 21 -14.96 -11.56 -2.63
CA GLU A 21 -15.51 -10.30 -3.11
C GLU A 21 -14.86 -9.96 -4.46
N SER A 22 -15.64 -9.46 -5.43
CA SER A 22 -15.06 -8.95 -6.68
C SER A 22 -14.27 -7.66 -6.42
N ILE A 23 -13.42 -7.26 -7.36
CA ILE A 23 -12.69 -5.99 -7.21
C ILE A 23 -13.64 -4.81 -7.26
N GLU A 24 -14.66 -4.91 -8.08
CA GLU A 24 -15.73 -3.93 -8.23
C GLU A 24 -16.46 -3.74 -6.89
N ASP A 25 -16.80 -4.83 -6.21
CA ASP A 25 -17.44 -4.80 -4.90
C ASP A 25 -16.50 -4.19 -3.83
N ILE A 26 -15.20 -4.56 -3.83
CA ILE A 26 -14.20 -3.97 -2.95
C ILE A 26 -14.14 -2.45 -3.18
N ILE A 27 -14.05 -2.01 -4.44
CA ILE A 27 -13.98 -0.59 -4.79
C ILE A 27 -15.25 0.12 -4.33
N GLN A 28 -16.43 -0.41 -4.62
CA GLN A 28 -17.69 0.21 -4.21
C GLN A 28 -17.79 0.35 -2.69
N ARG A 29 -17.44 -0.69 -1.94
CA ARG A 29 -17.44 -0.64 -0.47
C ARG A 29 -16.42 0.37 0.06
N LYS A 30 -15.20 0.36 -0.46
CA LYS A 30 -14.15 1.31 -0.07
C LYS A 30 -14.49 2.75 -0.49
N GLN A 31 -15.20 2.94 -1.59
CA GLN A 31 -15.70 4.24 -1.99
C GLN A 31 -16.75 4.78 -1.01
N ARG A 32 -17.64 3.92 -0.50
CA ARG A 32 -18.56 4.32 0.59
C ARG A 32 -17.83 4.75 1.86
N GLU A 33 -16.76 4.04 2.24
CA GLU A 33 -15.90 4.47 3.38
C GLU A 33 -15.40 5.91 3.18
N PHE A 34 -14.93 6.21 1.97
CA PHE A 34 -14.46 7.54 1.61
C PHE A 34 -15.57 8.59 1.63
N GLU A 35 -16.73 8.29 1.06
CA GLU A 35 -17.87 9.22 1.03
C GLU A 35 -18.41 9.54 2.43
N GLU A 36 -18.44 8.56 3.33
CA GLU A 36 -18.97 8.73 4.69
C GLU A 36 -17.97 9.39 5.65
N THR A 37 -16.67 9.13 5.47
CA THR A 37 -15.65 9.49 6.48
C THR A 37 -14.52 10.36 5.95
N GLY A 38 -14.52 10.63 4.64
CA GLY A 38 -13.44 11.29 3.93
C GLY A 38 -12.17 10.44 3.79
N SER A 39 -12.18 9.17 4.22
CA SER A 39 -10.98 8.32 4.26
C SER A 39 -11.31 6.86 4.00
N ILE A 40 -10.31 6.10 3.56
CA ILE A 40 -10.40 4.65 3.40
C ILE A 40 -9.33 4.01 4.29
N PHE A 41 -9.68 2.96 5.03
CA PHE A 41 -8.68 2.15 5.73
C PHE A 41 -8.41 0.86 4.96
N TRP A 42 -7.19 0.74 4.44
CA TRP A 42 -6.75 -0.45 3.72
C TRP A 42 -5.92 -1.35 4.64
N GLY A 43 -6.56 -2.40 5.14
CA GLY A 43 -5.97 -3.34 6.09
C GLY A 43 -4.83 -4.18 5.49
N TYR A 44 -3.78 -4.40 6.27
CA TYR A 44 -2.69 -5.31 5.94
C TYR A 44 -2.04 -5.91 7.19
N GLY A 45 -1.23 -6.96 7.00
CA GLY A 45 -0.46 -7.62 8.05
C GLY A 45 1.03 -7.74 7.73
N GLY A 46 1.82 -8.34 8.62
CA GLY A 46 3.26 -8.55 8.44
C GLY A 46 4.13 -7.32 8.73
N ASN A 47 5.45 -7.53 8.82
CA ASN A 47 6.36 -6.54 9.41
C ASN A 47 7.04 -5.57 8.41
N THR A 48 6.98 -5.84 7.10
CA THR A 48 7.74 -5.08 6.08
C THR A 48 7.27 -3.64 5.87
N CYS A 49 6.05 -3.31 6.27
CA CYS A 49 5.47 -1.97 6.19
C CYS A 49 4.91 -1.54 7.56
N HIS A 50 5.70 -1.69 8.62
CA HIS A 50 5.31 -1.23 9.96
C HIS A 50 4.95 0.27 9.96
N PRO A 51 3.83 0.70 10.59
CA PRO A 51 3.39 2.09 10.58
C PRO A 51 4.48 3.09 10.99
N LEU A 52 5.04 2.94 12.21
CA LEU A 52 5.95 3.94 12.80
C LEU A 52 7.37 3.96 12.25
N HIS A 53 7.85 2.83 11.72
CA HIS A 53 9.27 2.68 11.39
C HIS A 53 9.53 2.54 9.89
N MET A 54 8.47 2.33 9.10
CA MET A 54 8.58 2.18 7.65
C MET A 54 7.68 3.18 6.93
N VAL A 55 6.35 3.05 7.07
CA VAL A 55 5.40 3.78 6.21
C VAL A 55 5.35 5.27 6.55
N GLN A 56 5.16 5.63 7.82
CA GLN A 56 5.06 7.04 8.21
C GLN A 56 6.36 7.82 7.97
N PRO A 57 7.56 7.31 8.34
CA PRO A 57 8.81 8.02 8.03
C PRO A 57 9.02 8.19 6.53
N PHE A 58 8.75 7.14 5.74
CA PHE A 58 8.83 7.20 4.29
C PHE A 58 7.91 8.28 3.71
N ALA A 59 6.65 8.29 4.15
CA ALA A 59 5.67 9.24 3.64
C ALA A 59 6.04 10.69 3.97
N LYS A 60 6.48 10.94 5.21
CA LYS A 60 6.96 12.27 5.64
C LYS A 60 8.17 12.73 4.81
N GLU A 61 9.11 11.86 4.50
CA GLU A 61 10.29 12.18 3.66
C GLU A 61 9.89 12.53 2.22
N VAL A 62 8.94 11.79 1.65
CA VAL A 62 8.38 12.03 0.31
C VAL A 62 7.63 13.37 0.26
N GLU A 63 6.76 13.64 1.23
CA GLU A 63 6.01 14.89 1.29
C GLU A 63 6.88 16.11 1.57
N ALA A 64 7.92 15.97 2.40
CA ALA A 64 8.91 17.02 2.61
C ALA A 64 9.66 17.40 1.33
N SER A 65 9.71 16.49 0.35
CA SER A 65 10.29 16.73 -0.98
C SER A 65 9.28 17.31 -1.98
N GLY A 66 8.07 17.67 -1.54
CA GLY A 66 7.00 18.21 -2.39
C GLY A 66 6.24 17.16 -3.22
N ASN A 67 6.47 15.86 -2.96
CA ASN A 67 5.84 14.76 -3.68
C ASN A 67 4.74 14.11 -2.85
N GLN A 68 3.85 13.37 -3.51
CA GLN A 68 2.81 12.59 -2.83
C GLN A 68 3.21 11.12 -2.67
N VAL A 69 2.54 10.44 -1.76
CA VAL A 69 2.63 8.98 -1.62
C VAL A 69 1.42 8.32 -2.28
N LEU A 70 1.68 7.33 -3.13
CA LEU A 70 0.64 6.52 -3.76
C LEU A 70 0.79 5.07 -3.32
N ILE A 71 -0.32 4.41 -3.00
CA ILE A 71 -0.37 2.96 -3.01
C ILE A 71 -0.69 2.48 -4.44
N VAL A 72 0.05 1.49 -4.91
CA VAL A 72 -0.16 0.81 -6.19
C VAL A 72 -0.34 -0.69 -5.93
N MET A 73 -1.43 -1.27 -6.42
CA MET A 73 -1.82 -2.62 -6.08
C MET A 73 -1.82 -3.54 -7.29
N HIS A 74 -1.06 -4.62 -7.18
CA HIS A 74 -1.02 -5.71 -8.15
C HIS A 74 -1.91 -6.85 -7.65
N LYS A 75 -2.96 -7.19 -8.40
CA LYS A 75 -3.82 -8.32 -8.06
C LYS A 75 -3.09 -9.65 -8.19
N MET A 76 -3.36 -10.56 -7.26
CA MET A 76 -2.92 -11.94 -7.35
C MET A 76 -4.03 -12.91 -6.93
N ASN A 77 -4.02 -14.09 -7.53
CA ASN A 77 -4.86 -15.20 -7.11
C ASN A 77 -4.29 -15.79 -5.81
N SER A 78 -4.64 -15.20 -4.67
CA SER A 78 -4.29 -15.70 -3.34
C SER A 78 -5.52 -16.25 -2.63
N LYS A 79 -5.36 -17.35 -1.87
CA LYS A 79 -6.44 -18.04 -1.14
C LYS A 79 -6.49 -17.66 0.36
N HIS A 80 -5.88 -16.54 0.76
CA HIS A 80 -5.83 -16.15 2.17
C HIS A 80 -7.16 -15.52 2.61
N ALA A 81 -7.94 -16.25 3.40
CA ALA A 81 -9.11 -15.71 4.08
C ALA A 81 -8.66 -14.84 5.27
N ALA A 82 -9.20 -13.63 5.37
CA ALA A 82 -9.04 -12.81 6.57
C ALA A 82 -9.83 -13.43 7.74
N LEU A 83 -9.33 -13.28 8.96
CA LEU A 83 -10.11 -13.57 10.15
C LEU A 83 -11.35 -12.64 10.18
N PRO A 84 -12.50 -13.12 10.69
CA PRO A 84 -13.76 -12.37 10.63
C PRO A 84 -13.78 -11.13 11.53
N GLU A 85 -12.85 -11.03 12.47
CA GLU A 85 -12.75 -9.97 13.48
C GLU A 85 -12.58 -8.59 12.83
N ILE A 86 -13.44 -7.67 13.25
CA ILE A 86 -13.46 -6.27 12.82
C ILE A 86 -12.68 -5.46 13.85
N ALA A 87 -11.74 -4.64 13.39
CA ALA A 87 -11.05 -3.70 14.26
C ALA A 87 -12.05 -2.66 14.81
N LYS A 88 -11.99 -2.40 16.12
CA LYS A 88 -12.83 -1.38 16.79
C LYS A 88 -12.07 -0.08 17.05
N GLU A 89 -10.74 -0.16 17.17
CA GLU A 89 -9.90 1.00 17.45
C GLU A 89 -8.68 1.05 16.53
N TYR A 90 -8.20 2.27 16.29
CA TYR A 90 -6.94 2.54 15.62
C TYR A 90 -6.05 3.45 16.44
N CYS A 91 -4.77 3.46 16.10
CA CYS A 91 -3.75 4.26 16.76
C CYS A 91 -2.66 4.62 15.74
N ASP A 92 -2.21 5.88 15.71
CA ASP A 92 -1.21 6.36 14.76
C ASP A 92 0.17 6.62 15.39
N ASP A 93 0.23 6.72 16.73
CA ASP A 93 1.45 7.00 17.51
C ASP A 93 1.97 5.78 18.30
N GLY A 94 1.20 4.68 18.33
CA GLY A 94 1.48 3.48 19.12
C GLY A 94 1.03 3.55 20.59
N VAL A 95 0.37 4.63 21.01
CA VAL A 95 -0.02 4.89 22.41
C VAL A 95 -1.50 5.25 22.53
N SER A 96 -1.97 6.19 21.72
CA SER A 96 -3.28 6.81 21.80
C SER A 96 -4.28 6.08 20.89
N TRP A 97 -5.13 5.25 21.49
CA TRP A 97 -6.16 4.53 20.76
C TRP A 97 -7.45 5.34 20.64
N GLN A 98 -8.04 5.28 19.45
CA GLN A 98 -9.25 5.98 19.07
C GLN A 98 -10.21 5.00 18.39
N PRO A 99 -11.54 5.21 18.50
CA PRO A 99 -12.49 4.37 17.79
C PRO A 99 -12.30 4.50 16.28
N ILE A 100 -12.44 3.39 15.55
CA ILE A 100 -12.51 3.41 14.08
C ILE A 100 -13.67 4.32 13.65
N PRO A 101 -13.47 5.23 12.68
CA PRO A 101 -14.56 6.07 12.18
C PRO A 101 -15.77 5.25 11.73
N LYS A 102 -16.97 5.68 12.13
CA LYS A 102 -18.21 5.04 11.73
C LYS A 102 -18.31 5.02 10.21
N GLY A 103 -18.53 3.83 9.64
CA GLY A 103 -18.56 3.61 8.18
C GLY A 103 -17.34 2.86 7.65
N ILE A 104 -16.24 2.82 8.40
CA ILE A 104 -15.04 2.06 8.04
C ILE A 104 -15.09 0.67 8.67
N GLU A 105 -14.87 -0.38 7.86
CA GLU A 105 -14.66 -1.74 8.34
C GLU A 105 -13.32 -2.30 7.85
N VAL A 106 -12.47 -2.69 8.80
CA VAL A 106 -11.21 -3.39 8.52
C VAL A 106 -11.21 -4.73 9.24
N ARG A 107 -10.97 -5.81 8.49
CA ARG A 107 -11.04 -7.19 8.99
C ARG A 107 -9.68 -7.87 9.01
N GLY A 108 -9.42 -8.65 10.07
CA GLY A 108 -8.28 -9.55 10.17
C GLY A 108 -6.91 -8.91 9.92
N SER A 109 -6.78 -7.61 10.17
CA SER A 109 -5.59 -6.81 9.86
C SER A 109 -5.03 -6.18 11.13
N ARG A 110 -3.70 -6.19 11.24
CA ARG A 110 -3.00 -5.55 12.38
C ARG A 110 -2.72 -4.08 12.15
N PHE A 111 -2.61 -3.68 10.89
CA PHE A 111 -2.33 -2.32 10.46
C PHE A 111 -3.29 -1.92 9.33
N ALA A 112 -3.45 -0.64 9.09
CA ALA A 112 -4.10 -0.12 7.88
C ALA A 112 -3.32 1.06 7.30
N LEU A 113 -3.34 1.20 5.97
CA LEU A 113 -3.03 2.47 5.34
C LEU A 113 -4.24 3.37 5.38
N VAL A 114 -4.01 4.67 5.55
CA VAL A 114 -5.05 5.69 5.46
C VAL A 114 -5.00 6.30 4.07
N LEU A 115 -6.03 6.01 3.28
CA LEU A 115 -6.10 6.42 1.89
C LEU A 115 -7.14 7.51 1.69
N ASP A 116 -6.92 8.27 0.63
CA ASP A 116 -7.91 9.10 -0.04
C ASP A 116 -8.82 8.21 -0.92
N GLU A 117 -9.39 8.75 -1.99
CA GLU A 117 -10.16 7.99 -2.98
C GLU A 117 -9.37 6.82 -3.62
N LEU A 118 -10.01 5.65 -3.71
CA LEU A 118 -9.49 4.44 -4.38
C LEU A 118 -9.93 4.42 -5.84
N ARG A 119 -8.98 4.40 -6.77
CA ARG A 119 -9.25 4.51 -8.21
C ARG A 119 -8.81 3.27 -8.98
N PRO A 120 -9.68 2.67 -9.82
CA PRO A 120 -9.25 1.73 -10.84
C PRO A 120 -8.32 2.45 -11.83
N LYS A 121 -7.11 1.93 -11.99
CA LYS A 121 -6.12 2.47 -12.91
C LYS A 121 -5.15 1.37 -13.34
N GLU A 122 -5.20 1.06 -14.62
CA GLU A 122 -4.39 0.00 -15.23
C GLU A 122 -3.10 0.55 -15.83
N PHE A 123 -1.97 -0.01 -15.42
CA PHE A 123 -0.67 0.24 -16.05
C PHE A 123 0.37 -0.79 -15.62
N ASP A 124 1.42 -0.90 -16.43
CA ASP A 124 2.56 -1.76 -16.12
C ASP A 124 3.64 -1.01 -15.32
N LEU A 125 4.06 -1.62 -14.21
CA LEU A 125 5.08 -1.13 -13.30
C LEU A 125 6.34 -1.98 -13.41
N ASN A 126 7.42 -1.39 -13.91
CA ASN A 126 8.73 -2.03 -13.95
C ASN A 126 9.42 -1.94 -12.58
N LEU A 127 9.46 -3.05 -11.84
CA LEU A 127 10.10 -3.14 -10.52
C LEU A 127 11.63 -2.91 -10.56
N GLY A 128 12.27 -2.99 -11.72
CA GLY A 128 13.69 -2.70 -11.90
C GLY A 128 14.00 -1.20 -11.88
N GLU A 129 12.99 -0.36 -12.12
CA GLU A 129 13.07 1.10 -12.02
C GLU A 129 12.69 1.62 -10.63
N LEU A 130 12.56 0.74 -9.65
CA LEU A 130 12.18 1.07 -8.29
C LEU A 130 13.27 0.64 -7.30
N GLN A 131 13.50 1.45 -6.28
CA GLN A 131 14.37 1.11 -5.15
C GLN A 131 13.67 1.32 -3.83
N VAL A 132 13.99 0.48 -2.84
CA VAL A 132 13.46 0.59 -1.48
C VAL A 132 13.80 1.96 -0.91
N GLY A 133 12.77 2.71 -0.50
CA GLY A 133 12.90 4.07 -0.01
C GLY A 133 13.19 4.19 1.49
N VAL A 134 13.00 3.12 2.28
CA VAL A 134 13.06 3.20 3.76
C VAL A 134 13.55 1.89 4.39
N GLY A 135 14.10 2.00 5.60
CA GLY A 135 14.51 0.88 6.43
C GLY A 135 15.82 0.19 6.00
N PRO A 136 16.14 -0.97 6.58
CA PRO A 136 17.45 -1.62 6.41
C PRO A 136 17.78 -2.04 4.97
N SER A 137 16.77 -2.20 4.11
CA SER A 137 16.95 -2.57 2.71
C SER A 137 16.97 -1.37 1.75
N ARG A 138 17.03 -0.12 2.26
CA ARG A 138 17.06 1.10 1.45
C ARG A 138 18.10 1.02 0.33
N GLY A 139 17.70 1.42 -0.89
CA GLY A 139 18.52 1.36 -2.10
C GLY A 139 18.52 0.02 -2.84
N ARG A 140 18.02 -1.07 -2.22
CA ARG A 140 17.82 -2.35 -2.93
C ARG A 140 16.74 -2.22 -3.99
N THR A 141 16.94 -2.83 -5.16
CA THR A 141 15.94 -2.80 -6.24
C THR A 141 14.68 -3.58 -5.88
N ALA A 142 13.51 -3.12 -6.33
CA ALA A 142 12.24 -3.71 -5.92
C ALA A 142 12.08 -5.16 -6.41
N ASP A 143 12.57 -5.48 -7.61
CA ASP A 143 12.60 -6.85 -8.15
C ASP A 143 13.35 -7.83 -7.23
N LYS A 144 14.46 -7.39 -6.62
CA LYS A 144 15.24 -8.19 -5.67
C LYS A 144 14.63 -8.22 -4.28
N TYR A 145 13.92 -7.17 -3.89
CA TYR A 145 13.26 -7.08 -2.59
C TYR A 145 11.99 -7.95 -2.55
N LEU A 146 11.18 -7.89 -3.59
CA LEU A 146 9.88 -8.58 -3.71
C LEU A 146 9.96 -10.04 -4.18
N ARG A 147 11.17 -10.52 -4.55
CA ARG A 147 11.46 -11.93 -4.88
C ARG A 147 11.33 -12.88 -3.68
N GLY A 148 11.51 -12.36 -2.46
CA GLY A 148 11.33 -13.13 -1.23
C GLY A 148 9.88 -13.23 -0.79
N GLN A 149 9.66 -13.38 0.52
CA GLN A 149 8.32 -13.41 1.11
C GLN A 149 7.62 -12.03 1.15
N ALA A 150 8.29 -10.97 0.69
CA ALA A 150 7.71 -9.63 0.67
C ALA A 150 6.61 -9.53 -0.40
N ASP A 151 5.41 -9.27 0.08
CA ASP A 151 4.21 -8.92 -0.67
C ASP A 151 4.03 -7.39 -0.79
N LYS A 152 4.80 -6.60 -0.04
CA LYS A 152 4.68 -5.14 0.00
C LYS A 152 5.99 -4.45 0.34
N GLY A 153 6.12 -3.18 -0.07
CA GLY A 153 7.26 -2.34 0.26
C GLY A 153 7.04 -0.86 -0.11
N CYS A 154 7.87 0.00 0.45
CA CYS A 154 7.92 1.44 0.15
C CYS A 154 9.09 1.72 -0.80
N PHE A 155 8.82 2.34 -1.94
CA PHE A 155 9.74 2.46 -3.07
C PHE A 155 9.79 3.88 -3.63
N LEU A 156 10.94 4.25 -4.16
CA LEU A 156 11.15 5.45 -4.95
C LEU A 156 11.48 5.04 -6.38
N TYR A 157 11.03 5.83 -7.35
CA TYR A 157 11.45 5.67 -8.73
C TYR A 157 12.93 6.03 -8.85
N LYS A 158 13.69 5.17 -9.51
CA LYS A 158 15.07 5.43 -9.89
C LYS A 158 15.28 4.85 -11.29
N PRO A 159 15.46 5.70 -12.31
CA PRO A 159 15.76 5.25 -13.65
C PRO A 159 16.96 4.30 -13.62
N SER A 160 16.77 3.12 -14.22
CA SER A 160 17.83 2.13 -14.38
C SER A 160 18.52 2.37 -15.72
N GLU A 161 19.84 2.47 -15.74
CA GLU A 161 20.65 2.47 -16.98
C GLU A 161 20.87 1.06 -17.55
N ARG A 162 20.34 0.02 -16.89
CA ARG A 162 20.60 -1.38 -17.27
C ARG A 162 19.73 -1.81 -18.45
N SER A 163 20.36 -2.47 -19.42
CA SER A 163 19.68 -3.34 -20.38
C SER A 163 18.96 -4.46 -19.63
N ILE A 164 17.71 -4.71 -19.99
CA ILE A 164 16.87 -5.77 -19.40
C ILE A 164 17.49 -7.11 -19.81
N GLU A 165 18.25 -7.76 -18.92
CA GLU A 165 18.56 -9.18 -19.09
C GLU A 165 17.29 -9.99 -18.83
N GLU A 166 16.90 -10.77 -19.82
CA GLU A 166 15.72 -11.63 -19.85
C GLU A 166 15.88 -12.74 -18.80
N ASN A 167 14.95 -12.86 -17.83
CA ASN A 167 14.49 -14.15 -17.31
C ASN A 167 13.35 -14.11 -16.27
N GLU A 168 12.83 -12.96 -15.82
CA GLU A 168 11.59 -12.91 -15.01
C GLU A 168 10.76 -11.65 -15.32
N PRO A 169 9.42 -11.66 -15.15
CA PRO A 169 8.62 -10.45 -15.32
C PRO A 169 8.88 -9.50 -14.14
N ILE A 170 9.91 -8.66 -14.33
CA ILE A 170 10.20 -7.45 -13.54
C ILE A 170 9.01 -6.48 -13.62
N VAL A 171 8.20 -6.60 -14.67
CA VAL A 171 6.98 -5.83 -14.87
C VAL A 171 5.80 -6.47 -14.12
N LYS A 172 5.04 -5.65 -13.39
CA LYS A 172 3.79 -6.02 -12.73
C LYS A 172 2.64 -5.15 -13.23
N HIS A 173 1.52 -5.77 -13.55
CA HIS A 173 0.29 -5.06 -13.86
C HIS A 173 -0.32 -4.48 -12.58
N ILE A 174 -0.56 -3.17 -12.56
CA ILE A 174 -1.23 -2.47 -11.47
C ILE A 174 -2.67 -2.23 -11.87
N ASP A 175 -3.59 -2.46 -10.95
CA ASP A 175 -5.02 -2.36 -11.20
C ASP A 175 -5.69 -1.23 -10.40
N LEU A 176 -5.13 -0.91 -9.23
CA LEU A 176 -5.71 0.05 -8.30
C LEU A 176 -4.63 0.99 -7.79
N VAL A 177 -5.01 2.26 -7.64
CA VAL A 177 -4.18 3.31 -7.08
C VAL A 177 -4.99 4.16 -6.12
N ALA A 178 -4.38 4.57 -5.02
CA ALA A 178 -4.94 5.59 -4.14
C ALA A 178 -3.81 6.47 -3.59
N ARG A 179 -4.16 7.72 -3.23
CA ARG A 179 -3.24 8.57 -2.46
C ARG A 179 -3.22 8.10 -1.02
N VAL A 180 -2.05 7.97 -0.43
CA VAL A 180 -1.86 7.72 1.00
C VAL A 180 -1.76 9.07 1.68
N LYS A 181 -2.59 9.33 2.69
CA LYS A 181 -2.66 10.63 3.37
C LYS A 181 -2.41 10.46 4.86
N ALA A 182 -2.01 11.53 5.55
CA ALA A 182 -1.80 11.52 6.99
C ALA A 182 -2.99 10.88 7.75
N PRO A 183 -2.74 10.02 8.76
CA PRO A 183 -1.44 9.65 9.33
C PRO A 183 -0.67 8.55 8.57
N TYR A 184 -1.01 8.29 7.30
CA TYR A 184 -0.39 7.35 6.34
C TYR A 184 -0.62 5.89 6.65
N ALA A 185 -0.30 5.46 7.87
CA ALA A 185 -0.52 4.12 8.36
C ALA A 185 -0.82 4.13 9.85
N VAL A 186 -1.67 3.21 10.28
CA VAL A 186 -2.16 3.09 11.66
C VAL A 186 -2.10 1.65 12.15
N PHE A 187 -2.03 1.47 13.46
CA PHE A 187 -2.31 0.22 14.14
C PHE A 187 -3.81 -0.01 14.27
N LEU A 188 -4.20 -1.27 14.32
CA LEU A 188 -5.58 -1.71 14.51
C LEU A 188 -5.66 -2.69 15.68
N ARG A 189 -6.76 -2.64 16.43
CA ARG A 189 -7.15 -3.66 17.42
C ARG A 189 -8.67 -3.77 17.50
N ASP A 190 -9.13 -4.87 18.09
CA ASP A 190 -10.52 -5.17 18.41
C ASP A 190 -11.00 -4.57 19.74
#